data_AF-A0A3D2YYH7-F1
#
_entry.id   AF-A0A3D2YYH7-F1
#
_cell.length_a   1.000
_cell.length_b   1.000
_cell.length_c   1.000
_cell.angle_alpha   90.00
_cell.angle_beta   90.00
_cell.angle_gamma   90.00
#
_symmetry.space_group_name_H-M   'P 1'
#
loop_
_entity.id
_entity.type
_entity.pdbx_description
1 polymer ?
#
loop_
_entity_poly.entity_id
_entity_poly.type
_entity_poly.pdbx_seq_one_letter_code
_entity_poly.pdbx_strand_id
1 'polypeptide(L)'
;MQPFSAVTYVAEARWQQLLQTDGSNARAHAQLGMLYSCGLPGAPVDLSRARRQIGQALVLNRAETGPQVRLGEIALLQGDEAAASGYLEAERRTNERSVAIAAAGGSQTDNSASAEGQTRRGNRPLLESGHVGPFALAATGQGLWCS
;
A
#
# COMPACT_ATOMS: atom_id res chain seq x y z
N MET A 1 14.98 -22.12 -13.27
CA MET A 1 13.93 -21.92 -12.27
C MET A 1 14.63 -21.69 -10.93
N GLN A 2 14.82 -20.43 -10.53
CA GLN A 2 15.40 -20.13 -9.22
C GLN A 2 14.41 -20.60 -8.13
N PRO A 3 14.86 -21.19 -7.01
CA PRO A 3 13.94 -21.59 -5.97
C PRO A 3 13.32 -20.33 -5.35
N PHE A 4 11.99 -20.23 -5.40
CA PHE A 4 11.22 -19.09 -4.86
C PHE A 4 11.59 -18.75 -3.40
N SER A 5 12.14 -19.71 -2.65
CA SER A 5 12.66 -19.51 -1.30
C SER A 5 13.79 -18.47 -1.22
N ALA A 6 14.68 -18.37 -2.20
CA ALA A 6 15.80 -17.43 -2.13
C ALA A 6 15.33 -15.96 -2.09
N VAL A 7 14.24 -15.65 -2.80
CA VAL A 7 13.70 -14.28 -2.87
C VAL A 7 13.01 -13.88 -1.56
N THR A 8 12.24 -14.79 -0.97
CA THR A 8 11.52 -14.53 0.30
C THR A 8 12.50 -14.34 1.46
N TYR A 9 13.59 -15.12 1.52
CA TYR A 9 14.64 -14.93 2.53
C TYR A 9 15.37 -13.59 2.39
N VAL A 10 15.68 -13.15 1.15
CA VAL A 10 16.32 -11.84 0.92
C VAL A 10 15.38 -10.71 1.37
N ALA A 11 14.08 -10.80 1.05
CA ALA A 11 13.11 -9.82 1.49
C ALA A 11 13.01 -9.76 3.02
N GLU A 12 12.91 -10.91 3.69
CA GLU A 12 12.87 -10.99 5.15
C GLU A 12 14.09 -10.30 5.78
N ALA A 13 15.29 -10.66 5.33
CA ALA A 13 16.54 -10.14 5.86
C ALA A 13 16.65 -8.61 5.72
N ARG A 14 16.18 -8.05 4.60
CA ARG A 14 16.19 -6.60 4.36
C ARG A 14 15.25 -5.86 5.31
N TRP A 15 14.05 -6.37 5.53
CA TRP A 15 13.11 -5.74 6.46
C TRP A 15 13.57 -5.88 7.91
N GLN A 16 14.18 -7.00 8.27
CA GLN A 16 14.80 -7.18 9.60
C GLN A 16 15.96 -6.22 9.82
N GLN A 17 16.84 -6.06 8.83
CA GLN A 17 17.94 -5.08 8.89
C GLN A 17 17.41 -3.65 9.06
N LEU A 18 16.30 -3.31 8.40
CA LEU A 18 15.65 -2.01 8.58
C LEU A 18 15.14 -1.85 10.02
N LEU A 19 14.49 -2.87 10.60
CA LEU A 19 14.03 -2.82 11.99
C LEU A 19 15.17 -2.79 13.03
N GLN A 20 16.35 -3.30 12.69
CA GLN A 20 17.55 -3.15 13.53
C GLN A 20 18.03 -1.68 13.55
N THR A 21 17.84 -0.96 12.45
CA THR A 21 18.20 0.46 12.34
C THR A 21 17.12 1.37 12.94
N ASP A 22 15.86 1.04 12.67
CA ASP A 22 14.68 1.78 13.11
C ASP A 22 13.57 0.79 13.52
N GLY A 23 13.52 0.47 14.81
CA GLY A 23 12.52 -0.41 15.39
C GLY A 23 11.10 0.17 15.40
N SER A 24 10.91 1.43 15.00
CA SER A 24 9.61 2.09 14.91
C SER A 24 9.08 2.18 13.47
N ASN A 25 9.73 1.50 12.53
CA ASN A 25 9.34 1.54 11.13
C ASN A 25 8.07 0.73 10.87
N ALA A 26 6.91 1.40 10.90
CA ALA A 26 5.59 0.77 10.69
C ALA A 26 5.51 -0.02 9.38
N ARG A 27 6.12 0.49 8.30
CA ARG A 27 6.14 -0.17 6.99
C ARG A 27 6.94 -1.47 7.02
N ALA A 28 8.10 -1.49 7.67
CA ALA A 28 8.89 -2.71 7.81
C ALA A 28 8.15 -3.79 8.59
N HIS A 29 7.47 -3.40 9.69
CA HIS A 29 6.57 -4.27 10.43
C HIS A 29 5.43 -4.81 9.54
N ALA A 30 4.77 -3.96 8.75
CA ALA A 30 3.70 -4.39 7.85
C ALA A 30 4.20 -5.40 6.79
N GLN A 31 5.35 -5.15 6.18
CA GLN A 31 5.93 -6.01 5.14
C GLN A 31 6.39 -7.38 5.69
N LEU A 32 6.99 -7.41 6.89
CA LEU A 32 7.29 -8.68 7.56
C LEU A 32 6.02 -9.44 7.91
N GLY A 33 4.99 -8.73 8.39
CA GLY A 33 3.69 -9.33 8.67
C GLY A 33 3.09 -10.04 7.45
N MET A 34 3.11 -9.36 6.29
CA MET A 34 2.68 -9.90 5.01
C MET A 34 3.48 -11.13 4.57
N LEU A 35 4.81 -11.08 4.74
CA LEU A 35 5.68 -12.18 4.35
C LEU A 35 5.41 -13.43 5.20
N TYR A 36 5.19 -13.26 6.50
CA TYR A 36 4.90 -14.36 7.41
C TYR A 36 3.47 -14.91 7.27
N SER A 37 2.53 -14.17 6.68
CA SER A 37 1.19 -14.68 6.35
C SER A 37 1.09 -15.29 4.95
N CYS A 38 2.15 -15.21 4.14
CA CYS A 38 2.11 -15.62 2.74
C CYS A 38 2.20 -17.15 2.59
N GLY A 39 1.11 -17.80 2.15
CA GLY A 39 1.04 -19.26 1.95
C GLY A 39 1.76 -19.80 0.70
N LEU A 40 2.59 -19.00 0.02
CA LEU A 40 3.28 -19.45 -1.19
C LEU A 40 4.35 -20.52 -0.87
N PRO A 41 4.56 -21.54 -1.74
CA PRO A 41 5.62 -22.52 -1.55
C PRO A 41 6.99 -21.85 -1.38
N GLY A 42 7.65 -22.11 -0.25
CA GLY A 42 8.96 -21.53 0.09
C GLY A 42 8.91 -20.17 0.80
N ALA A 43 7.73 -19.63 1.11
CA ALA A 43 7.59 -18.48 2.00
C ALA A 43 7.67 -18.92 3.48
N PRO A 44 8.21 -18.07 4.37
CA PRO A 44 8.35 -18.38 5.79
C PRO A 44 7.00 -18.22 6.52
N VAL A 45 6.03 -19.10 6.28
CA VAL A 45 4.70 -19.02 6.91
C VAL A 45 4.82 -19.16 8.43
N ASP A 46 4.45 -18.11 9.16
CA ASP A 46 4.33 -18.09 10.61
C ASP A 46 3.26 -17.06 11.01
N LEU A 47 2.02 -17.51 11.14
CA LEU A 47 0.89 -16.63 11.44
C LEU A 47 1.02 -15.92 12.80
N SER A 48 1.73 -16.51 13.75
CA SER A 48 1.99 -15.88 15.05
C SER A 48 2.97 -14.72 14.92
N ARG A 49 4.04 -14.89 14.13
CA ARG A 49 4.94 -13.78 13.76
C ARG A 49 4.22 -12.74 12.94
N ALA A 50 3.40 -13.15 11.98
CA ALA A 50 2.60 -12.25 11.15
C ALA A 50 1.74 -11.33 12.01
N ARG A 51 0.94 -11.92 12.93
CA ARG A 51 0.06 -11.19 13.84
C ARG A 51 0.82 -10.17 14.70
N ARG A 52 1.98 -10.54 15.25
CA ARG A 52 2.82 -9.61 16.04
C ARG A 52 3.30 -8.45 15.19
N GLN A 53 3.81 -8.71 14.00
CA GLN A 53 4.38 -7.69 13.11
C GLN A 53 3.30 -6.72 12.62
N ILE A 54 2.15 -7.22 12.15
CA ILE A 54 1.02 -6.36 11.78
C ILE A 54 0.49 -5.58 12.99
N GLY A 55 0.43 -6.21 14.18
CA GLY A 55 0.04 -5.53 15.42
C GLY A 55 0.95 -4.35 15.75
N GLN A 56 2.27 -4.50 15.59
CA GLN A 56 3.20 -3.38 15.76
C GLN A 56 2.99 -2.29 14.71
N ALA A 57 2.78 -2.64 13.44
CA ALA A 57 2.46 -1.67 12.40
C ALA A 57 1.21 -0.83 12.75
N LEU A 58 0.15 -1.48 13.27
CA LEU A 58 -1.07 -0.80 13.72
C LEU A 58 -0.81 0.12 14.93
N VAL A 59 0.00 -0.31 15.90
CA VAL A 59 0.36 0.50 17.07
C VAL A 59 1.09 1.78 16.65
N LEU A 60 2.02 1.65 15.70
CA LEU A 60 2.85 2.73 15.18
C LEU A 60 2.07 3.66 14.23
N ASN A 61 1.09 3.13 13.48
CA ASN A 61 0.27 3.88 12.54
C ASN A 61 -1.23 3.56 12.71
N ARG A 62 -1.84 4.08 13.78
CA ARG A 62 -3.24 3.79 14.14
C ARG A 62 -4.28 4.34 13.16
N ALA A 63 -3.89 5.29 12.31
CA ALA A 63 -4.79 5.88 11.31
C ALA A 63 -4.91 5.00 10.05
N GLU A 64 -4.01 4.04 9.86
CA GLU A 64 -4.04 3.14 8.71
C GLU A 64 -5.01 1.98 8.95
N THR A 65 -5.97 1.80 8.05
CA THR A 65 -6.93 0.70 8.11
C THR A 65 -6.34 -0.63 7.61
N GLY A 66 -5.31 -0.57 6.77
CA GLY A 66 -4.64 -1.73 6.16
C GLY A 66 -4.20 -2.78 7.19
N PRO A 67 -3.41 -2.43 8.22
CA PRO A 67 -3.02 -3.37 9.27
C PRO A 67 -4.20 -4.04 10.00
N GLN A 68 -5.34 -3.36 10.12
CA GLN A 68 -6.49 -3.91 10.81
C GLN A 68 -7.20 -4.99 9.98
N VAL A 69 -7.37 -4.78 8.68
CA VAL A 69 -7.86 -5.82 7.74
C VAL A 69 -6.94 -7.04 7.79
N ARG A 70 -5.63 -6.82 7.75
CA ARG A 70 -4.60 -7.89 7.80
C ARG A 70 -4.69 -8.71 9.10
N LEU A 71 -4.94 -8.08 10.25
CA LEU A 71 -5.16 -8.81 11.50
C LEU A 71 -6.44 -9.67 11.45
N GLY A 72 -7.49 -9.18 10.78
CA GLY A 72 -8.70 -9.96 10.52
C GLY A 72 -8.42 -11.19 9.66
N GLU A 73 -7.71 -11.02 8.54
CA GLU A 73 -7.30 -12.11 7.65
C GLU A 73 -6.43 -13.15 8.37
N ILE A 74 -5.43 -12.71 9.15
CA ILE A 74 -4.58 -13.61 9.93
C ILE A 74 -5.39 -14.36 10.98
N ALA A 75 -6.35 -13.71 11.64
CA ALA A 75 -7.22 -14.37 12.62
C ALA A 75 -8.11 -15.44 11.96
N LEU A 76 -8.64 -15.19 10.75
CA LEU A 76 -9.36 -16.21 9.97
C LEU A 76 -8.46 -17.41 9.65
N LEU A 77 -7.22 -17.17 9.19
CA LEU A 77 -6.26 -18.23 8.91
C LEU A 77 -5.88 -19.04 10.15
N GLN A 78 -6.01 -18.47 11.35
CA GLN A 78 -5.78 -19.12 12.64
C GLN A 78 -7.04 -19.82 13.21
N GLY A 79 -8.21 -19.68 12.57
CA GLY A 79 -9.48 -20.18 13.09
C GLY A 79 -10.06 -19.37 14.26
N ASP A 80 -9.58 -18.15 14.48
CA ASP A 80 -10.05 -17.23 15.53
C ASP A 80 -11.11 -16.28 14.96
N GLU A 81 -12.31 -16.81 14.72
CA GLU A 81 -13.43 -16.06 14.12
C GLU A 81 -13.85 -14.85 14.95
N ALA A 82 -13.77 -14.96 16.28
CA ALA A 82 -14.12 -13.87 17.19
C ALA A 82 -13.17 -12.68 17.03
N ALA A 83 -11.86 -12.92 17.01
CA ALA A 83 -10.89 -11.85 16.77
C ALA A 83 -11.02 -11.29 15.34
N ALA A 84 -11.24 -12.16 14.34
CA ALA A 84 -11.43 -11.73 12.96
C ALA A 84 -12.61 -10.75 12.83
N SER A 85 -13.76 -11.11 13.41
CA SER A 85 -14.95 -10.25 13.44
C SER A 85 -14.65 -8.91 14.11
N GLY A 86 -13.96 -8.92 15.26
CA GLY A 86 -13.58 -7.71 15.98
C GLY A 86 -12.72 -6.75 15.14
N TYR A 87 -11.70 -7.27 14.44
CA TYR A 87 -10.82 -6.45 13.61
C TYR A 87 -11.55 -5.87 12.38
N LEU A 88 -12.31 -6.69 11.67
CA LEU A 88 -13.02 -6.28 10.45
C LEU A 88 -14.16 -5.30 10.75
N GLU A 89 -14.91 -5.50 11.83
CA GLU A 89 -15.97 -4.58 12.24
C GLU A 89 -15.42 -3.20 12.65
N ALA A 90 -14.27 -3.16 13.33
CA ALA A 90 -13.64 -1.90 13.66
C ALA A 90 -13.13 -1.15 12.40
N GLU A 91 -12.80 -1.86 11.32
CA GLU A 91 -12.39 -1.22 10.05
C GLU A 91 -13.62 -0.61 9.38
N ARG A 92 -14.70 -1.38 9.30
CA ARG A 92 -15.99 -0.95 8.75
C ARG A 92 -16.45 0.37 9.39
N ARG A 93 -16.37 0.49 10.71
CA ARG A 93 -16.72 1.73 11.45
C ARG A 93 -15.84 2.93 11.10
N THR A 94 -14.56 2.71 10.79
CA THR A 94 -13.64 3.78 10.40
C THR A 94 -13.97 4.30 8.99
N ASN A 95 -14.35 3.39 8.09
CA ASN A 95 -14.80 3.75 6.75
C ASN A 95 -16.16 4.49 6.79
N GLU A 96 -17.13 4.00 7.57
CA GLU A 96 -18.42 4.67 7.76
C GLU A 96 -18.27 6.10 8.29
N ARG A 97 -17.37 6.33 9.24
CA ARG A 97 -17.09 7.68 9.76
C ARG A 97 -16.52 8.58 8.67
N SER A 98 -15.64 8.08 7.82
CA SER A 98 -15.07 8.83 6.70
C SER A 98 -16.16 9.22 5.68
N VAL A 99 -17.06 8.29 5.35
CA VAL A 99 -18.20 8.55 4.45
C VAL A 99 -19.19 9.53 5.08
N ALA A 100 -19.50 9.40 6.37
CA ALA A 100 -20.41 10.29 7.07
C ALA A 100 -19.88 11.72 7.18
N ILE A 101 -18.56 11.92 7.38
CA ILE A 101 -17.94 13.26 7.36
C ILE A 101 -17.98 13.84 5.95
N ALA A 102 -17.70 13.05 4.92
CA ALA A 102 -17.82 13.49 3.52
C ALA A 102 -19.26 13.87 3.16
N ALA A 103 -20.25 13.13 3.67
CA ALA A 103 -21.67 13.38 3.44
C ALA A 103 -22.21 14.57 4.26
N ALA A 104 -21.74 14.75 5.50
CA ALA A 104 -22.11 15.87 6.37
C ALA A 104 -21.36 17.18 6.02
N GLY A 105 -20.28 17.11 5.23
CA GLY A 105 -19.55 18.25 4.69
C GLY A 105 -20.10 18.82 3.37
N GLY A 106 -21.29 18.42 2.94
CA GLY A 106 -21.89 18.93 1.71
C GLY A 106 -22.28 20.41 1.81
N SER A 107 -21.46 21.31 1.24
CA SER A 107 -21.87 22.30 0.22
C SER A 107 -20.80 23.37 0.04
N GLN A 108 -20.03 23.27 -1.04
CA GLN A 108 -19.55 24.46 -1.76
C GLN A 108 -19.65 24.18 -3.26
N THR A 109 -20.89 24.00 -3.71
CA THR A 109 -21.25 24.37 -5.08
C THR A 109 -21.28 25.89 -5.13
N ASP A 110 -20.16 26.51 -5.49
CA ASP A 110 -20.13 27.84 -6.08
C ASP A 110 -18.78 28.02 -6.76
N ASN A 111 -18.75 27.77 -8.08
CA ASN A 111 -18.26 28.73 -9.06
C ASN A 111 -18.36 28.12 -10.46
N SER A 112 -19.57 28.20 -11.00
CA SER A 112 -19.77 28.42 -12.42
C SER A 112 -19.20 29.80 -12.76
N ALA A 113 -17.89 29.89 -13.02
CA ALA A 113 -17.28 31.06 -13.63
C ALA A 113 -16.72 30.66 -15.00
N SER A 114 -17.61 30.80 -15.99
CA SER A 114 -17.34 31.20 -17.37
C SER A 114 -15.96 30.85 -17.96
N ALA A 115 -15.93 29.81 -18.80
CA ALA A 115 -14.84 29.52 -19.72
C ALA A 115 -15.09 30.14 -21.11
N GLU A 116 -15.62 31.37 -21.16
CA GLU A 116 -15.64 32.18 -22.38
C GLU A 116 -14.43 33.14 -22.37
N GLY A 117 -13.45 32.85 -23.22
CA GLY A 117 -12.47 33.84 -23.65
C GLY A 117 -11.02 33.52 -23.30
N GLN A 118 -10.41 32.60 -24.05
CA GLN A 118 -8.98 32.69 -24.37
C GLN A 118 -8.63 31.81 -25.58
N THR A 119 -9.20 32.18 -26.72
CA THR A 119 -8.46 32.07 -27.98
C THR A 119 -8.10 33.47 -28.45
N ARG A 120 -6.86 33.58 -28.97
CA ARG A 120 -6.36 34.54 -29.95
C ARG A 120 -5.28 35.52 -29.46
N ARG A 121 -4.11 35.31 -30.05
CA ARG A 121 -2.86 36.12 -30.15
C ARG A 121 -1.80 35.74 -29.10
N GLY A 122 -0.67 35.15 -29.45
CA GLY A 122 -0.10 34.97 -30.78
C GLY A 122 1.02 33.94 -30.81
N ASN A 123 1.13 33.32 -31.99
CA ASN A 123 2.24 32.49 -32.41
C ASN A 123 3.58 33.23 -32.29
N ARG A 124 4.58 32.54 -31.74
CA ARG A 124 5.86 32.37 -32.44
C ARG A 124 6.53 31.05 -32.02
N PRO A 125 7.01 30.23 -32.97
CA PRO A 125 7.65 28.95 -32.68
C PRO A 125 9.13 29.15 -32.34
N LEU A 126 9.64 28.34 -31.42
CA LEU A 126 11.08 28.12 -31.20
C LEU A 126 11.35 26.63 -31.36
N LEU A 127 11.38 26.19 -32.62
CA LEU A 127 12.11 25.01 -33.04
C LEU A 127 13.47 25.53 -33.52
N GLU A 128 14.54 25.27 -32.77
CA GLU A 128 15.82 24.77 -33.30
C GLU A 128 16.87 24.62 -32.19
N SER A 129 17.69 23.58 -32.37
CA SER A 129 18.87 23.14 -31.60
C SER A 129 18.57 22.50 -30.23
N GLY A 130 18.90 21.25 -29.92
CA GLY A 130 19.69 20.23 -30.62
C GLY A 130 20.53 19.47 -29.61
N HIS A 131 20.12 18.25 -29.22
CA HIS A 131 21.06 17.17 -28.89
C HIS A 131 20.36 15.81 -28.80
N VAL A 132 20.74 14.90 -29.67
CA VAL A 132 20.33 13.49 -29.68
C VAL A 132 21.53 12.70 -29.15
N GLY A 133 21.37 12.05 -28.00
CA GLY A 133 22.29 11.00 -27.53
C GLY A 133 21.57 9.65 -27.62
N PRO A 134 22.19 8.60 -28.20
CA PRO A 134 21.56 7.30 -28.30
C PRO A 134 21.93 6.46 -27.08
N PHE A 135 20.94 6.02 -26.31
CA PHE A 135 21.03 4.72 -25.64
C PHE A 135 19.67 4.05 -25.65
N ALA A 136 19.64 2.96 -26.41
CA ALA A 136 18.58 1.98 -26.42
C ALA A 136 18.53 1.25 -25.07
N LEU A 137 17.32 1.04 -24.53
CA LEU A 137 16.99 -0.23 -23.89
C LEU A 137 15.51 -0.54 -24.13
N ALA A 138 15.28 -1.71 -24.73
CA ALA A 138 13.99 -2.35 -24.98
C ALA A 138 13.14 -2.41 -23.69
N ALA A 139 11.84 -2.10 -23.76
CA ALA A 139 10.72 -3.05 -23.94
C ALA A 139 10.79 -4.21 -22.91
N THR A 140 9.82 -4.51 -22.05
CA THR A 140 8.35 -4.59 -22.20
C THR A 140 7.71 -4.86 -20.81
N GLY A 141 6.39 -4.61 -20.69
CA GLY A 141 5.49 -5.34 -19.77
C GLY A 141 5.19 -4.62 -18.44
N GLN A 142 4.03 -3.96 -18.29
CA GLN A 142 2.79 -4.57 -17.75
C GLN A 142 3.08 -5.27 -16.40
N GLY A 143 2.76 -4.69 -15.25
CA GLY A 143 1.39 -4.43 -14.82
C GLY A 143 0.80 -5.73 -14.26
N LEU A 144 0.79 -5.88 -12.94
CA LEU A 144 -0.18 -6.70 -12.18
C LEU A 144 0.11 -6.55 -10.68
N TRP A 145 -0.79 -5.84 -10.03
CA TRP A 145 -0.98 -5.86 -8.59
C TRP A 145 -1.73 -7.16 -8.29
N CYS A 146 -1.13 -8.08 -7.54
CA CYS A 146 -1.78 -9.35 -7.22
C CYS A 146 -2.74 -9.20 -6.03
N SER A 147 -4.02 -9.25 -6.37
CA SER A 147 -5.07 -9.99 -5.64
C SER A 147 -4.77 -11.49 -5.61
#